data_AF-A0A645E4G7-F1
#
_entry.id   AF-A0A645E4G7-F1
#
_cell.length_a   1.000
_cell.length_b   1.000
_cell.length_c   1.000
_cell.angle_alpha   90.00
_cell.angle_beta   90.00
_cell.angle_gamma   90.00
#
_symmetry.space_group_name_H-M   'P 1'
#
loop_
_entity.id
_entity.type
_entity.pdbx_description
1 polymer ?
#
loop_
_entity_poly.entity_id
_entity_poly.type
_entity_poly.pdbx_seq_one_letter_code
_entity_poly.pdbx_strand_id
1 'polypeptide(L)'
;MFLSALQTFLALLIATTNNKDVLPRKLAWGQMVTLIALAIVVLIWASGNTLSGSAIRQWLDVASSAQHYAIGWVALWLVSLVLCGLVVRYPLSLPLRVLLAFSAMALCWLMRWTLLIQVQTIPKFNAQFNPYTLPGGTDGWLAIVGTFGLWIALIIIVREALNAIARRMQHG
;
A
#
# COMPACT_ATOMS: atom_id res chain seq x y z
N MET A 1 -2.14 -0.52 9.56
CA MET A 1 -0.79 -0.19 9.05
C MET A 1 0.09 -1.40 8.79
N PHE A 2 0.22 -2.34 9.74
CA PHE A 2 1.02 -3.55 9.53
C PHE A 2 0.45 -4.46 8.44
N LEU A 3 -0.85 -4.80 8.51
CA LEU A 3 -1.50 -5.68 7.54
C LEU A 3 -1.46 -5.14 6.09
N SER A 4 -1.61 -3.83 5.91
CA SER A 4 -1.52 -3.19 4.59
C SER A 4 -0.10 -3.23 4.01
N ALA A 5 0.94 -3.19 4.85
CA ALA A 5 2.32 -3.37 4.43
C ALA A 5 2.62 -4.85 4.12
N LEU A 6 2.15 -5.77 4.96
CA LEU A 6 2.36 -7.20 4.81
C LEU A 6 1.72 -7.74 3.52
N GLN A 7 0.49 -7.32 3.19
CA GLN A 7 -0.14 -7.73 1.92
C GLN A 7 0.63 -7.20 0.70
N THR A 8 1.22 -5.99 0.79
CA THR A 8 2.04 -5.41 -0.29
C THR A 8 3.33 -6.18 -0.49
N PHE A 9 3.99 -6.56 0.62
CA PHE A 9 5.20 -7.36 0.58
C PHE A 9 4.95 -8.71 -0.10
N LEU A 10 3.86 -9.40 0.25
CA LEU A 10 3.49 -10.67 -0.39
C LEU A 10 3.17 -10.49 -1.88
N ALA A 11 2.49 -9.41 -2.26
CA ALA A 11 2.23 -9.08 -3.66
C ALA A 11 3.51 -8.87 -4.48
N LEU A 12 4.51 -8.18 -3.90
CA LEU A 12 5.81 -7.97 -4.53
C LEU A 12 6.60 -9.28 -4.70
N LEU A 13 6.58 -10.16 -3.69
CA LEU A 13 7.18 -11.50 -3.81
C LEU A 13 6.47 -12.33 -4.88
N ILE A 14 5.15 -12.21 -5.01
CA ILE A 14 4.40 -12.84 -6.10
C ILE A 14 4.79 -12.21 -7.44
N ALA A 15 5.20 -10.95 -7.55
CA ALA A 15 5.64 -10.40 -8.84
C ALA A 15 7.03 -10.91 -9.28
N THR A 16 7.92 -11.21 -8.33
CA THR A 16 9.33 -11.57 -8.62
C THR A 16 9.60 -13.07 -8.73
N THR A 17 8.74 -13.91 -8.17
CA THR A 17 8.92 -15.37 -8.16
C THR A 17 8.66 -16.02 -9.54
N ASN A 18 9.16 -17.23 -9.79
CA ASN A 18 8.85 -17.94 -11.02
C ASN A 18 7.41 -18.51 -10.97
N ASN A 19 6.68 -18.41 -12.08
CA ASN A 19 5.27 -18.79 -12.17
C ASN A 19 5.04 -20.32 -12.15
N LYS A 20 6.09 -21.10 -12.43
CA LYS A 20 6.03 -22.57 -12.48
C LYS A 20 6.15 -23.23 -11.09
N ASP A 21 6.55 -22.46 -10.08
CA ASP A 21 6.79 -22.99 -8.75
C ASP A 21 5.50 -23.07 -7.92
N VAL A 22 5.50 -23.91 -6.88
CA VAL A 22 4.39 -23.99 -5.91
C VAL A 22 4.37 -22.77 -4.96
N LEU A 23 5.48 -22.04 -4.90
CA LEU A 23 5.69 -20.88 -4.03
C LEU A 23 4.70 -19.72 -4.25
N PRO A 24 4.45 -19.20 -5.47
CA PRO A 24 3.46 -18.14 -5.71
C PRO A 24 2.07 -18.48 -5.20
N ARG A 25 1.66 -19.75 -5.25
CA ARG A 25 0.36 -20.20 -4.73
C ARG A 25 0.30 -20.11 -3.20
N LYS A 26 1.37 -20.51 -2.50
CA LYS A 26 1.47 -20.35 -1.03
C LYS A 26 1.50 -18.88 -0.62
N LEU A 27 2.24 -18.06 -1.34
CA LEU A 27 2.31 -16.61 -1.10
C LEU A 27 0.97 -15.93 -1.32
N ALA A 28 0.24 -16.30 -2.39
CA ALA A 28 -1.10 -15.78 -2.66
C ALA A 28 -2.08 -16.15 -1.54
N TRP A 29 -1.99 -17.35 -0.98
CA TRP A 29 -2.80 -17.72 0.17
C TRP A 29 -2.53 -16.82 1.39
N GLY A 30 -1.25 -16.55 1.69
CA GLY A 30 -0.88 -15.58 2.72
C GLY A 30 -1.41 -14.17 2.42
N GLN A 31 -1.34 -13.73 1.16
CA GLN A 31 -1.85 -12.43 0.75
C GLN A 31 -3.38 -12.33 0.92
N MET A 32 -4.13 -13.39 0.59
CA MET A 32 -5.58 -13.44 0.86
C MET A 32 -5.89 -13.32 2.34
N VAL A 33 -5.20 -14.10 3.19
CA VAL A 33 -5.42 -14.05 4.64
C VAL A 33 -5.19 -12.63 5.18
N THR A 34 -4.12 -11.98 4.72
CA THR A 34 -3.83 -10.60 5.15
C THR A 34 -4.81 -9.57 4.61
N LEU A 35 -5.34 -9.74 3.39
CA LEU A 35 -6.40 -8.90 2.83
C LEU A 35 -7.73 -9.09 3.57
N ILE A 36 -8.08 -10.31 3.96
CA ILE A 36 -9.27 -10.61 4.74
C ILE A 36 -9.13 -10.06 6.15
N ALA A 37 -7.98 -10.27 6.80
CA ALA A 37 -7.70 -9.70 8.12
C ALA A 37 -7.75 -8.16 8.07
N LEU A 38 -7.24 -7.54 7.01
CA LEU A 38 -7.33 -6.09 6.81
C LEU A 38 -8.79 -5.64 6.73
N ALA A 39 -9.64 -6.34 5.96
CA ALA A 39 -11.07 -6.02 5.86
C ALA A 39 -11.78 -6.16 7.21
N ILE A 40 -11.51 -7.23 7.96
CA ILE A 40 -12.07 -7.45 9.30
C ILE A 40 -11.67 -6.30 10.24
N VAL A 41 -10.39 -5.92 10.25
CA VAL A 41 -9.92 -4.81 11.09
C VAL A 41 -10.61 -3.50 10.73
N VAL A 42 -10.76 -3.20 9.43
CA VAL A 42 -11.47 -2.00 8.97
C VAL A 42 -12.94 -2.02 9.38
N LEU A 43 -13.61 -3.18 9.28
CA LEU A 43 -15.00 -3.36 9.71
C LEU A 43 -15.16 -3.19 11.23
N ILE A 44 -14.24 -3.74 12.03
CA ILE A 44 -14.22 -3.56 13.49
C ILE A 44 -14.02 -2.08 13.83
N TRP A 45 -13.14 -1.38 13.11
CA TRP A 45 -12.95 0.05 13.29
C TRP A 45 -14.19 0.86 12.93
N ALA A 46 -14.81 0.55 11.78
CA ALA A 46 -16.02 1.25 11.32
C ALA A 46 -17.24 1.01 12.23
N SER A 47 -17.35 -0.18 12.83
CA SER A 47 -18.48 -0.56 13.70
C SER A 47 -18.25 -0.22 15.18
N GLY A 48 -17.00 -0.27 15.66
CA GLY A 48 -16.69 -0.12 17.08
C GLY A 48 -16.77 1.32 17.60
N ASN A 49 -17.22 1.49 18.84
CA ASN A 49 -17.28 2.77 19.56
C ASN A 49 -15.91 3.24 20.07
N THR A 50 -14.83 2.86 19.38
CA THR A 50 -13.48 3.30 19.70
C THR A 50 -13.24 4.71 19.16
N LEU A 51 -12.29 5.46 19.74
CA LEU A 51 -11.90 6.81 19.30
C LEU A 51 -11.64 6.88 17.79
N SER A 52 -11.09 5.81 17.23
CA SER A 52 -10.81 5.71 15.81
C SER A 52 -12.05 5.44 14.95
N GLY A 53 -13.00 4.66 15.47
CA GLY A 53 -14.27 4.41 14.79
C GLY A 53 -15.19 5.63 14.77
N SER A 54 -15.18 6.45 15.84
CA SER A 54 -15.86 7.75 15.83
C SER A 54 -15.18 8.72 14.86
N ALA A 55 -13.84 8.73 14.79
CA ALA A 55 -13.11 9.58 13.86
C ALA A 55 -13.40 9.26 12.38
N ILE A 56 -13.52 7.97 12.02
CA ILE A 56 -13.87 7.58 10.65
C ILE A 56 -15.31 7.94 10.30
N ARG A 57 -16.26 7.72 11.21
CA ARG A 57 -17.67 8.09 10.98
C ARG A 57 -17.82 9.60 10.82
N GLN A 58 -17.20 10.36 11.72
CA GLN A 58 -17.15 11.80 11.62
C GLN A 58 -16.46 12.26 10.33
N TRP A 59 -15.38 11.61 9.90
CA TRP A 59 -14.73 11.91 8.63
C TRP A 59 -15.63 11.66 7.41
N LEU A 60 -16.38 10.55 7.41
CA LEU A 60 -17.33 10.21 6.35
C LEU A 60 -18.49 11.21 6.27
N ASP A 61 -18.95 11.72 7.41
CA ASP A 61 -20.03 12.71 7.49
C ASP A 61 -19.57 14.11 7.09
N VAL A 62 -18.31 14.46 7.40
CA VAL A 62 -17.80 15.84 7.36
C VAL A 62 -17.02 16.16 6.08
N ALA A 63 -16.33 15.18 5.48
CA ALA A 63 -15.52 15.40 4.28
C ALA A 63 -16.19 14.80 3.04
N SER A 64 -16.60 15.64 2.07
CA SER A 64 -17.20 15.13 0.81
C SER A 64 -16.24 14.26 -0.02
N SER A 65 -14.92 14.44 0.18
CA SER A 65 -13.89 13.59 -0.43
C SER A 65 -13.75 12.22 0.24
N ALA A 66 -14.27 12.02 1.46
CA ALA A 66 -14.13 10.78 2.20
C ALA A 66 -14.77 9.58 1.50
N GLN A 67 -15.94 9.79 0.89
CA GLN A 67 -16.64 8.76 0.12
C GLN A 67 -15.78 8.28 -1.07
N HIS A 68 -15.12 9.19 -1.78
CA HIS A 68 -14.24 8.85 -2.90
C HIS A 68 -13.04 8.01 -2.46
N TYR A 69 -12.42 8.36 -1.33
CA TYR A 69 -11.33 7.59 -0.75
C TYR A 69 -11.76 6.21 -0.25
N ALA A 70 -12.94 6.11 0.38
CA ALA A 70 -13.52 4.84 0.82
C ALA A 70 -13.85 3.93 -0.36
N ILE A 71 -14.41 4.47 -1.45
CA ILE A 71 -14.60 3.74 -2.71
C ILE A 71 -13.25 3.27 -3.25
N GLY A 72 -12.22 4.13 -3.21
CA GLY A 72 -10.85 3.76 -3.60
C GLY A 72 -10.27 2.61 -2.77
N TRP A 73 -10.49 2.60 -1.45
CA TRP A 73 -10.10 1.49 -0.57
C TRP A 73 -10.77 0.18 -1.01
N VAL A 74 -12.09 0.19 -1.20
CA VAL A 74 -12.85 -1.00 -1.57
C VAL A 74 -12.47 -1.48 -2.97
N ALA A 75 -12.35 -0.58 -3.94
CA ALA A 75 -11.98 -0.91 -5.31
C ALA A 75 -10.58 -1.56 -5.38
N LEU A 76 -9.57 -0.96 -4.76
CA LEU A 76 -8.21 -1.50 -4.75
C LEU A 76 -8.11 -2.81 -3.95
N TRP A 77 -8.87 -2.93 -2.86
CA TRP A 77 -8.99 -4.19 -2.11
C TRP A 77 -9.62 -5.30 -2.94
N LEU A 78 -10.73 -5.02 -3.64
CA LEU A 78 -11.40 -5.99 -4.51
C LEU A 78 -10.48 -6.41 -5.68
N VAL A 79 -9.83 -5.47 -6.35
CA VAL A 79 -8.87 -5.76 -7.43
C VAL A 79 -7.74 -6.66 -6.92
N SER A 80 -7.15 -6.32 -5.76
CA SER A 80 -6.09 -7.12 -5.16
C SER A 80 -6.58 -8.52 -4.79
N LEU A 81 -7.79 -8.64 -4.23
CA LEU A 81 -8.39 -9.90 -3.83
C LEU A 81 -8.70 -10.80 -5.04
N VAL A 82 -9.27 -10.24 -6.11
CA VAL A 82 -9.59 -10.96 -7.35
C VAL A 82 -8.31 -11.45 -8.03
N LEU A 83 -7.32 -10.57 -8.23
CA LEU A 83 -6.05 -10.95 -8.85
C LEU A 83 -5.32 -12.02 -8.03
N CYS A 84 -5.31 -11.89 -6.69
CA CYS A 84 -4.77 -12.90 -5.80
C CYS A 84 -5.54 -14.24 -5.92
N GLY A 85 -6.88 -14.17 -6.03
CA GLY A 85 -7.79 -15.28 -6.37
C GLY A 85 -7.36 -16.04 -7.62
N LEU A 86 -7.05 -15.28 -8.67
CA LEU A 86 -6.63 -15.85 -9.93
C LEU A 86 -5.25 -16.51 -9.81
N VAL A 87 -4.29 -15.94 -9.07
CA VAL A 87 -2.96 -16.56 -8.84
C VAL A 87 -3.08 -17.92 -8.15
N VAL A 88 -4.05 -18.09 -7.23
CA VAL A 88 -4.26 -19.37 -6.53
C VAL A 88 -4.80 -20.45 -7.47
N ARG A 89 -5.58 -20.07 -8.49
CA ARG A 89 -6.25 -20.99 -9.42
C ARG A 89 -5.45 -21.24 -10.69
N TYR A 90 -4.72 -20.24 -11.18
CA TYR A 90 -4.07 -20.27 -12.49
C TYR A 90 -2.67 -19.65 -12.42
N PRO A 91 -1.70 -20.16 -13.20
CA PRO A 91 -0.39 -19.54 -13.35
C PRO A 91 -0.54 -18.22 -14.13
N LEU A 92 -0.53 -17.10 -13.41
CA LEU A 92 -0.83 -15.78 -13.97
C LEU A 92 0.32 -15.22 -14.82
N SER A 93 -0.02 -14.52 -15.90
CA SER A 93 0.97 -13.81 -16.72
C SER A 93 1.68 -12.72 -15.90
N LEU A 94 2.93 -12.43 -16.27
CA LEU A 94 3.73 -11.36 -15.64
C LEU A 94 2.99 -10.03 -15.51
N PRO A 95 2.29 -9.49 -16.53
CA PRO A 95 1.59 -8.21 -16.39
C PRO A 95 0.51 -8.23 -15.32
N LEU A 96 -0.22 -9.34 -15.14
CA LEU A 96 -1.25 -9.44 -14.10
C LEU A 96 -0.65 -9.52 -12.69
N ARG A 97 0.53 -10.14 -12.54
CA ARG A 97 1.27 -10.17 -11.26
C ARG A 97 1.83 -8.80 -10.91
N VAL A 98 2.31 -8.07 -11.91
CA VAL A 98 2.73 -6.67 -11.76
C VAL A 98 1.53 -5.79 -11.38
N LEU A 99 0.39 -5.95 -12.04
CA LEU A 99 -0.84 -5.24 -11.69
C LEU A 99 -1.30 -5.53 -10.25
N LEU A 100 -1.20 -6.79 -9.80
CA LEU A 100 -1.45 -7.17 -8.40
C LEU A 100 -0.54 -6.39 -7.45
N ALA A 101 0.76 -6.34 -7.71
CA ALA A 101 1.71 -5.59 -6.89
C ALA A 101 1.40 -4.08 -6.87
N PHE A 102 1.11 -3.48 -8.03
CA PHE A 102 0.72 -2.07 -8.10
C PHE A 102 -0.58 -1.77 -7.35
N SER A 103 -1.60 -2.62 -7.50
CA SER A 103 -2.87 -2.46 -6.78
C SER A 103 -2.70 -2.58 -5.25
N ALA A 104 -1.88 -3.53 -4.80
CA ALA A 104 -1.53 -3.72 -3.40
C ALA A 104 -0.75 -2.52 -2.83
N MET A 105 0.24 -2.02 -3.57
CA MET A 105 1.01 -0.82 -3.20
C MET A 105 0.12 0.41 -3.12
N ALA A 106 -0.73 0.62 -4.13
CA ALA A 106 -1.68 1.72 -4.17
C ALA A 106 -2.65 1.66 -2.98
N LEU A 107 -3.17 0.47 -2.63
CA LEU A 107 -4.03 0.28 -1.46
C LEU A 107 -3.30 0.67 -0.16
N CYS A 108 -2.06 0.22 0.00
CA CYS A 108 -1.26 0.53 1.19
C CYS A 108 -0.95 2.04 1.30
N TRP A 109 -0.58 2.66 0.18
CA TRP A 109 -0.35 4.10 0.10
C TRP A 109 -1.62 4.88 0.42
N LEU A 110 -2.74 4.55 -0.21
CA LEU A 110 -4.04 5.20 -0.03
C LEU A 110 -4.51 5.13 1.43
N MET A 111 -4.37 3.97 2.08
CA MET A 111 -4.65 3.78 3.50
C MET A 111 -3.75 4.65 4.38
N ARG A 112 -2.45 4.74 4.10
CA ARG A 112 -1.54 5.62 4.86
C ARG A 112 -1.87 7.09 4.67
N TRP A 113 -2.13 7.50 3.43
CA TRP A 113 -2.51 8.86 3.10
C TRP A 113 -3.75 9.30 3.87
N THR A 114 -4.82 8.53 3.79
CA THR A 114 -6.09 8.85 4.43
C THR A 114 -5.99 8.85 5.96
N LEU A 115 -5.35 7.83 6.55
CA LEU A 115 -5.26 7.71 8.00
C LEU A 115 -4.27 8.68 8.66
N LEU A 116 -3.19 9.06 7.96
CA LEU A 116 -2.16 9.94 8.53
C LEU A 116 -2.37 11.40 8.16
N ILE A 117 -2.78 11.67 6.90
CA ILE A 117 -2.88 13.02 6.35
C ILE A 117 -4.33 13.49 6.39
N GLN A 118 -5.28 12.74 5.80
CA GLN A 118 -6.67 13.22 5.72
C GLN A 118 -7.34 13.34 7.09
N VAL A 119 -6.99 12.49 8.06
CA VAL A 119 -7.49 12.61 9.44
C VAL A 119 -7.06 13.94 10.10
N GLN A 120 -5.99 14.60 9.65
CA GLN A 120 -5.59 15.90 10.19
C GLN A 120 -6.51 17.04 9.75
N THR A 121 -7.31 16.85 8.70
CA THR A 121 -8.30 17.86 8.25
C THR A 121 -9.52 17.90 9.16
N ILE A 122 -9.73 16.85 9.97
CA ILE A 122 -10.84 16.75 10.90
C ILE A 122 -10.57 17.66 12.10
N PRO A 123 -11.50 18.57 12.44
CA PRO A 123 -11.34 19.45 13.60
C PRO A 123 -11.29 18.65 14.90
N LYS A 124 -10.12 18.66 15.56
CA LYS A 124 -9.91 17.97 16.86
C LYS A 124 -10.24 18.85 18.07
N PHE A 125 -10.03 20.17 17.96
CA PHE A 125 -10.20 21.13 19.06
C PHE A 125 -10.79 22.50 18.66
N ASN A 126 -11.07 22.73 17.37
CA ASN A 126 -11.60 23.99 16.86
C ASN A 126 -12.85 23.74 16.01
N ALA A 127 -13.80 24.69 15.98
CA ALA A 127 -14.99 24.60 15.14
C ALA A 127 -14.71 24.81 13.63
N GLN A 128 -13.46 25.07 13.26
CA GLN A 128 -13.08 25.46 11.91
C GLN A 128 -12.33 24.32 11.20
N PHE A 129 -12.73 24.06 9.95
CA PHE A 129 -12.06 23.11 9.06
C PHE A 129 -10.64 23.59 8.75
N ASN A 130 -9.67 22.65 8.77
CA ASN A 130 -8.30 22.89 8.31
C ASN A 130 -8.13 22.24 6.93
N PRO A 131 -8.40 22.97 5.83
CA PRO A 131 -8.21 22.42 4.50
C PRO A 131 -6.72 22.11 4.29
N TYR A 132 -6.42 20.86 3.95
CA TYR A 132 -5.07 20.44 3.60
C TYR A 132 -4.92 20.42 2.09
N THR A 133 -4.03 21.27 1.57
CA THR A 133 -3.59 21.24 0.18
C THR A 133 -2.12 20.87 0.14
N LEU A 134 -1.73 20.01 -0.82
CA LEU A 134 -0.31 19.72 -1.03
C LEU A 134 0.33 20.89 -1.78
N PRO A 135 1.31 21.60 -1.19
CA PRO A 135 2.05 22.58 -1.94
C PRO A 135 2.85 21.90 -3.06
N GLY A 136 2.94 22.54 -4.22
CA GLY A 136 3.74 22.06 -5.35
C GLY A 136 5.25 22.16 -5.14
N GLY A 137 5.70 22.84 -4.08
CA GLY A 137 7.10 23.08 -3.78
C GLY A 137 7.83 21.90 -3.14
N THR A 138 9.00 22.19 -2.60
CA THR A 138 9.88 21.22 -1.91
C THR A 138 9.22 20.52 -0.74
N ASP A 139 8.24 21.16 -0.10
CA ASP A 139 7.60 20.63 1.11
C ASP A 139 6.39 19.73 0.81
N GLY A 140 6.03 19.55 -0.47
CA GLY A 140 4.90 18.72 -0.88
C GLY A 140 5.26 17.77 -2.02
N TRP A 141 4.80 18.07 -3.24
CA TRP A 141 4.96 17.15 -4.38
C TRP A 141 6.42 16.84 -4.71
N LEU A 142 7.30 17.84 -4.69
CA LEU A 142 8.72 17.63 -4.99
C LEU A 142 9.43 16.81 -3.91
N ALA A 143 9.02 16.91 -2.64
CA ALA A 143 9.55 16.03 -1.59
C ALA A 143 9.20 14.56 -1.84
N ILE A 144 7.98 14.26 -2.29
CA ILE A 144 7.54 12.88 -2.58
C ILE A 144 8.36 12.33 -3.75
N VAL A 145 8.47 13.09 -4.84
CA VAL A 145 9.26 12.70 -6.03
C VAL A 145 10.74 12.57 -5.68
N GLY A 146 11.28 13.52 -4.90
CA GLY A 146 12.67 13.51 -4.46
C GLY A 146 13.01 12.31 -3.58
N THR A 147 12.13 11.96 -2.64
CA THR A 147 12.31 10.78 -1.78
C THR A 147 12.28 9.49 -2.61
N PHE A 148 11.37 9.39 -3.58
CA PHE A 148 11.32 8.26 -4.50
C PHE A 148 12.60 8.14 -5.34
N GLY A 149 13.07 9.25 -5.91
CA GLY A 149 14.33 9.32 -6.67
C GLY A 149 15.55 8.94 -5.82
N LEU A 150 15.59 9.40 -4.56
CA LEU A 150 16.64 9.06 -3.61
C LEU A 150 16.70 7.55 -3.31
N TRP A 151 15.55 6.91 -3.12
CA TRP A 151 15.49 5.46 -2.93
C TRP A 151 15.99 4.68 -4.16
N ILE A 152 15.65 5.13 -5.38
CA ILE A 152 16.17 4.52 -6.61
C ILE A 152 17.69 4.68 -6.68
N ALA A 153 18.20 5.89 -6.45
CA ALA A 153 19.63 6.16 -6.46
C ALA A 153 20.38 5.28 -5.44
N LEU A 154 19.83 5.15 -4.23
CA LEU A 154 20.40 4.30 -3.19
C LEU A 154 20.44 2.83 -3.61
N ILE A 155 19.37 2.30 -4.20
CA ILE A 155 19.33 0.91 -4.71
C ILE A 155 20.41 0.69 -5.77
N ILE A 156 20.58 1.63 -6.69
CA ILE A 156 21.61 1.56 -7.75
C ILE A 156 23.01 1.56 -7.13
N ILE A 157 23.29 2.49 -6.21
CA ILE A 157 24.58 2.62 -5.52
C ILE A 157 24.91 1.32 -4.77
N VAL A 158 23.97 0.81 -3.97
CA VAL A 158 24.16 -0.43 -3.21
C VAL A 158 24.40 -1.61 -4.14
N ARG A 159 23.61 -1.73 -5.22
CA ARG A 159 23.78 -2.82 -6.20
C ARG A 159 25.15 -2.77 -6.87
N GLU A 160 25.62 -1.58 -7.25
CA GLU A 160 26.94 -1.44 -7.91
C GLU A 160 28.09 -1.65 -6.92
N ALA A 161 27.96 -1.19 -5.68
CA ALA A 161 28.93 -1.45 -4.62
C ALA A 161 29.07 -2.96 -4.34
N LEU A 162 27.95 -3.69 -4.23
CA LEU A 162 27.95 -5.14 -4.05
C LEU A 162 28.60 -5.86 -5.25
N ASN A 163 28.29 -5.44 -6.48
CA ASN A 163 28.91 -5.99 -7.69
C ASN A 163 30.42 -5.72 -7.74
N ALA A 164 30.86 -4.53 -7.34
CA ALA A 164 32.27 -4.18 -7.31
C ALA A 164 33.05 -5.03 -6.29
N ILE A 165 32.48 -5.25 -5.10
CA ILE A 165 33.06 -6.12 -4.06
C ILE A 165 33.13 -7.57 -4.56
N ALA A 166 32.04 -8.09 -5.16
CA ALA A 166 32.01 -9.44 -5.71
C ALA A 166 33.07 -9.67 -6.80
N ARG A 167 33.24 -8.70 -7.72
CA ARG A 167 34.30 -8.76 -8.75
C ARG A 167 35.71 -8.81 -8.14
N ARG A 168 35.97 -8.07 -7.06
CA ARG A 168 37.28 -8.10 -6.39
C ARG A 168 37.57 -9.44 -5.72
N MET A 169 36.58 -10.10 -5.14
CA MET A 169 36.75 -11.42 -4.51
C MET A 169 36.94 -12.56 -5.52
N GLN A 170 36.57 -12.38 -6.78
CA GLN A 170 36.77 -13.39 -7.85
C GLN A 170 38.15 -13.31 -8.52
N HIS A 171 38.91 -12.23 -8.29
CA HIS A 171 40.21 -11.98 -8.90
C HIS A 171 41.39 -11.99 -7.91
N GLY A 172 41.16 -12.41 -6.66
CA GLY A 172 42.19 -12.68 -5.66
C GLY A 172 42.11 -14.13 -5.20
#